data_AF-A0A848RG58-F1
#
_entry.id   AF-A0A848RG58-F1
#
_cell.length_a   1.000
_cell.length_b   1.000
_cell.length_c   1.000
_cell.angle_alpha   90.00
_cell.angle_beta   90.00
_cell.angle_gamma   90.00
#
_symmetry.space_group_name_H-M   'P 1'
#
loop_
_entity.id
_entity.type
_entity.pdbx_description
1 polymer ?
#
loop_
_entity_poly.entity_id
_entity_poly.type
_entity_poly.pdbx_seq_one_letter_code
_entity_poly.pdbx_strand_id
1 'polypeptide(L)'
;MKLKKKNQGFTLIELVIVIAIIAILISIAAMKYSKTNLAAEAAAHNSNVKVLKSAGILYLIDHPDEKSISIENLKPYIESGKIPKPAKHLGKATTFTISVTEDGDVHVEPGLVKVSNNSLVEENGK
;
A
#
# COMPACT_ATOMS: atom_id res chain seq x y z
N MET A 1 -0.86 69.78 -14.91
CA MET A 1 -1.88 68.79 -15.31
C MET A 1 -1.32 67.39 -15.06
N LYS A 2 -1.76 66.68 -14.02
CA LYS A 2 -1.27 65.32 -13.69
C LYS A 2 -2.08 64.29 -14.47
N LEU A 3 -1.42 63.51 -15.33
CA LEU A 3 -2.02 62.42 -16.09
C LEU A 3 -2.39 61.27 -15.13
N LYS A 4 -3.69 60.97 -14.98
CA LYS A 4 -4.14 59.78 -14.25
C LYS A 4 -3.70 58.53 -15.02
N LYS A 5 -2.84 57.70 -14.42
CA LYS A 5 -2.56 56.35 -14.93
C LYS A 5 -3.85 55.55 -14.93
N LYS A 6 -4.20 54.96 -16.08
CA LYS A 6 -5.27 53.97 -16.20
C LYS A 6 -4.83 52.73 -15.44
N ASN A 7 -5.51 52.40 -14.35
CA ASN A 7 -5.35 51.10 -13.69
C ASN A 7 -6.02 50.06 -14.59
N GLN A 8 -5.23 49.20 -15.23
CA GLN A 8 -5.73 48.05 -15.98
C GLN A 8 -6.12 46.99 -14.94
N GLY A 9 -7.43 46.82 -14.73
CA GLY A 9 -7.99 45.79 -13.86
C GLY A 9 -8.33 44.53 -14.65
N PHE A 10 -8.34 43.40 -13.96
CA PHE A 10 -8.77 42.11 -14.49
C PHE A 10 -10.27 42.15 -14.80
N THR A 11 -10.68 41.59 -15.94
CA THR A 11 -12.11 41.47 -16.28
C THR A 11 -12.73 40.27 -15.59
N LEU A 12 -14.04 40.34 -15.32
CA LEU A 12 -14.76 39.21 -14.72
C LEU A 12 -14.74 37.98 -15.64
N ILE A 13 -14.76 38.19 -16.96
CA ILE A 13 -14.74 37.09 -17.93
C ILE A 13 -13.40 36.35 -17.91
N GLU A 14 -12.28 37.05 -17.76
CA GLU A 14 -10.96 36.42 -17.61
C GLU A 14 -10.91 35.53 -16.36
N LEU A 15 -11.50 35.99 -15.25
CA LEU A 15 -11.55 35.20 -14.01
C LEU A 15 -12.40 33.93 -14.18
N VAL A 16 -13.54 34.05 -14.86
CA VAL A 16 -14.46 32.91 -15.11
C VAL A 16 -13.81 31.86 -16.00
N ILE A 17 -13.05 32.25 -17.03
CA ILE A 17 -12.34 31.31 -17.90
C ILE A 17 -11.27 30.54 -17.11
N VAL A 18 -10.55 31.22 -16.21
CA VAL A 18 -9.50 30.59 -15.39
C VAL A 18 -10.09 29.53 -14.45
N ILE A 19 -11.17 29.84 -13.73
CA ILE A 19 -11.81 28.85 -12.83
C ILE A 19 -12.38 27.67 -13.61
N ALA A 20 -12.88 27.88 -14.83
CA ALA A 20 -13.40 26.81 -15.67
C ALA A 20 -12.29 25.83 -16.08
N ILE A 21 -11.12 26.33 -16.49
CA ILE A 21 -9.97 25.49 -16.84
C ILE A 21 -9.46 24.73 -15.61
N ILE A 22 -9.36 25.37 -14.44
CA ILE A 22 -8.94 24.72 -13.19
C ILE A 22 -9.89 23.59 -12.81
N ALA A 23 -11.21 23.78 -12.95
CA ALA A 23 -12.21 22.75 -12.65
C ALA A 23 -12.05 21.50 -13.55
N ILE A 24 -11.77 21.69 -14.84
CA ILE A 24 -11.54 20.58 -15.78
C ILE A 24 -10.26 19.82 -15.40
N LEU A 25 -9.17 20.52 -15.11
CA LEU A 25 -7.90 19.91 -14.72
C LEU A 25 -8.02 19.10 -13.42
N ILE A 26 -8.69 19.63 -12.40
CA ILE A 26 -8.93 18.93 -11.13
C ILE A 26 -9.76 17.66 -11.36
N SER A 27 -10.78 17.74 -12.22
CA SER A 27 -11.65 16.59 -12.53
C SER A 27 -10.87 15.42 -13.15
N ILE A 28 -9.93 15.69 -14.06
CA ILE A 28 -9.07 14.65 -14.67
C ILE A 28 -8.04 14.13 -13.67
N ALA A 29 -7.43 15.03 -12.88
CA ALA A 29 -6.40 14.68 -11.92
C ALA A 29 -6.92 13.75 -10.81
N ALA A 30 -8.13 13.99 -10.29
CA ALA A 30 -8.72 13.22 -9.20
C ALA A 30 -8.81 11.70 -9.50
N MET A 31 -9.14 11.32 -10.73
CA MET A 31 -9.31 9.90 -11.10
C MET A 31 -7.98 9.13 -11.23
N LYS A 32 -6.85 9.81 -11.44
CA LYS A 32 -5.57 9.16 -11.77
C LYS A 32 -4.83 8.60 -10.54
N TYR A 33 -4.97 9.23 -9.37
CA TYR A 33 -4.14 8.91 -8.19
C TYR A 33 -4.52 7.61 -7.47
N SER A 34 -5.78 7.18 -7.54
CA SER A 34 -6.25 6.07 -6.71
C SER A 34 -5.68 4.71 -7.13
N LYS A 35 -5.50 4.46 -8.43
CA LYS A 35 -5.07 3.13 -8.93
C LYS A 35 -3.58 2.86 -8.72
N THR A 36 -2.72 3.86 -8.91
CA THR A 36 -1.26 3.70 -8.78
C THR A 36 -0.85 3.46 -7.34
N ASN A 37 -1.51 4.13 -6.39
CA ASN A 37 -1.25 3.94 -4.97
C ASN A 37 -1.60 2.53 -4.50
N LEU A 38 -2.74 1.99 -4.95
CA LEU A 38 -3.15 0.61 -4.64
C LEU A 38 -2.16 -0.41 -5.23
N ALA A 39 -1.66 -0.19 -6.44
CA ALA A 39 -0.67 -1.09 -7.05
C ALA A 39 0.66 -1.09 -6.29
N ALA A 40 1.16 0.08 -5.88
CA ALA A 40 2.37 0.19 -5.07
C ALA A 40 2.18 -0.49 -3.69
N GLU A 41 1.02 -0.33 -3.09
CA GLU A 41 0.68 -0.95 -1.81
C GLU A 41 0.57 -2.48 -1.92
N ALA A 42 -0.06 -3.00 -2.98
CA ALA A 42 -0.08 -4.43 -3.27
C ALA A 42 1.34 -5.00 -3.44
N ALA A 43 2.20 -4.29 -4.18
CA ALA A 43 3.58 -4.71 -4.39
C ALA A 43 4.38 -4.74 -3.08
N ALA A 44 4.25 -3.70 -2.24
CA ALA A 44 4.88 -3.65 -0.93
C ALA A 44 4.38 -4.75 0.00
N HIS A 45 3.06 -5.00 0.01
CA HIS A 45 2.44 -6.07 0.78
C HIS A 45 2.98 -7.45 0.38
N ASN A 46 3.00 -7.74 -0.93
CA ASN A 46 3.48 -9.00 -1.46
C ASN A 46 4.97 -9.22 -1.17
N SER A 47 5.78 -8.15 -1.17
CA SER A 47 7.17 -8.21 -0.75
C SER A 47 7.29 -8.55 0.74
N ASN A 48 6.47 -7.94 1.60
CA ASN A 48 6.47 -8.22 3.03
C ASN A 48 6.08 -9.67 3.33
N VAL A 49 5.05 -10.19 2.65
CA VAL A 49 4.63 -11.60 2.76
C VAL A 49 5.78 -12.55 2.41
N LYS A 50 6.52 -12.28 1.33
CA LYS A 50 7.67 -13.09 0.92
C LYS A 50 8.81 -13.03 1.95
N VAL A 51 9.13 -11.84 2.47
CA VAL A 51 10.15 -11.67 3.51
C VAL A 51 9.77 -12.47 4.77
N LEU A 52 8.51 -12.39 5.21
CA LEU A 52 8.04 -13.15 6.36
C LEU A 52 8.06 -14.65 6.14
N LYS A 53 7.69 -15.11 4.93
CA LYS A 53 7.78 -16.53 4.56
C LYS A 53 9.23 -17.02 4.63
N SER A 54 10.17 -16.28 4.04
CA SER A 54 11.60 -16.62 4.10
C SER A 54 12.15 -16.61 5.52
N ALA A 55 11.79 -15.62 6.33
CA ALA A 55 12.17 -15.55 7.74
C ALA A 55 11.60 -16.73 8.55
N GLY A 56 10.34 -17.12 8.30
CA GLY A 56 9.72 -18.28 8.94
C GLY A 56 10.40 -19.59 8.56
N ILE A 57 10.79 -19.76 7.29
CA ILE A 57 11.53 -20.96 6.86
C ILE A 57 12.88 -21.03 7.57
N LEU A 58 13.60 -19.91 7.64
CA LEU A 58 14.90 -19.87 8.33
C LEU A 58 14.76 -20.16 9.83
N TYR A 59 13.70 -19.63 10.47
CA TYR A 59 13.39 -19.95 11.85
C TYR A 59 13.17 -21.45 12.08
N LEU A 60 12.44 -22.13 11.20
CA LEU A 60 12.21 -23.58 11.31
C LEU A 60 13.46 -24.43 11.07
N ILE A 61 14.45 -23.90 10.33
CA ILE A 61 15.75 -24.56 10.17
C ILE A 61 16.51 -24.53 11.50
N ASP A 62 16.48 -23.39 12.20
CA ASP A 62 17.17 -23.22 13.49
C ASP A 62 16.39 -23.88 14.65
N HIS A 63 15.07 -24.02 14.51
CA HIS A 63 14.15 -24.56 15.51
C HIS A 63 13.27 -25.69 14.93
N PRO A 64 13.84 -26.87 14.61
CA PRO A 64 13.12 -27.93 13.88
C PRO A 64 11.96 -28.57 14.66
N ASP A 65 11.95 -28.46 15.99
CA ASP A 65 10.93 -29.05 16.85
C ASP A 65 9.73 -28.11 17.11
N GLU A 66 9.84 -26.83 16.70
CA GLU A 66 8.79 -25.84 16.93
C GLU A 66 7.81 -25.77 15.76
N LYS A 67 6.53 -26.07 16.04
CA LYS A 67 5.46 -26.04 15.03
C LYS A 67 4.68 -24.73 15.00
N SER A 68 4.99 -23.78 15.88
CA SER A 68 4.29 -22.50 15.99
C SER A 68 5.30 -21.36 15.97
N ILE A 69 5.14 -20.44 15.01
CA ILE A 69 6.04 -19.30 14.83
C ILE A 69 5.33 -18.05 15.37
N SER A 70 5.88 -17.47 16.44
CA SER A 70 5.48 -16.12 16.86
C SER A 70 6.20 -15.09 15.99
N ILE A 71 5.50 -14.02 15.61
CA ILE A 71 6.03 -12.99 14.69
C ILE A 71 7.23 -12.26 15.31
N GLU A 72 7.26 -12.16 16.63
CA GLU A 72 8.34 -11.59 17.42
C GLU A 72 9.64 -12.37 17.27
N ASN A 73 9.55 -13.69 17.12
CA ASN A 73 10.71 -14.57 16.96
C ASN A 73 11.35 -14.42 15.57
N LEU A 74 10.65 -13.80 14.61
CA LEU A 74 11.18 -13.50 13.29
C LEU A 74 11.97 -12.20 13.20
N LYS A 75 11.93 -11.36 14.24
CA LYS A 75 12.71 -10.09 14.26
C LYS A 75 14.20 -10.28 13.95
N PRO A 76 14.91 -11.30 14.47
CA PRO A 76 16.32 -11.54 14.16
C PRO A 76 16.57 -11.93 12.70
N TYR A 77 15.56 -12.50 12.04
CA TYR A 77 15.63 -13.04 10.68
C TYR A 77 15.17 -12.03 9.62
N ILE A 78 14.83 -10.80 10.04
CA ILE A 78 14.44 -9.69 9.17
C ILE A 78 15.53 -8.62 9.26
N GLU A 79 16.16 -8.29 8.14
CA GLU A 79 17.29 -7.34 8.08
C GLU A 79 16.98 -5.97 8.74
N SER A 80 15.73 -5.53 8.64
CA SER A 80 15.29 -4.24 9.20
C SER A 80 15.03 -4.27 10.72
N GLY A 81 15.00 -5.46 11.35
CA GLY A 81 14.62 -5.66 12.76
C GLY A 81 13.19 -5.22 13.11
N LYS A 82 12.40 -4.82 12.12
CA LYS A 82 11.03 -4.33 12.25
C LYS A 82 10.09 -5.30 11.54
N ILE A 83 9.02 -5.67 12.24
CA ILE A 83 7.97 -6.49 11.68
C ILE A 83 7.17 -5.63 10.67
N PRO A 84 7.10 -6.02 9.39
CA PRO A 84 6.30 -5.31 8.41
C PRO A 84 4.81 -5.44 8.73
N LYS A 85 4.02 -4.44 8.32
CA LYS A 85 2.56 -4.43 8.51
C LYS A 85 1.82 -4.79 7.23
N PRO A 86 0.62 -5.39 7.33
CA PRO A 86 -0.26 -5.58 6.19
C PRO A 86 -0.61 -4.26 5.49
N ALA A 87 -1.07 -4.36 4.24
CA ALA A 87 -1.52 -3.20 3.49
C ALA A 87 -2.70 -2.54 4.23
N LYS A 88 -2.67 -1.21 4.33
CA LYS A 88 -3.67 -0.43 5.07
C LYS A 88 -5.06 -0.56 4.45
N HIS A 89 -5.12 -0.71 3.13
CA HIS A 89 -6.39 -0.89 2.40
C HIS A 89 -6.75 -2.36 2.17
N LEU A 90 -6.08 -3.30 2.85
CA LEU A 90 -6.38 -4.73 2.81
C LEU A 90 -7.14 -5.15 4.07
N GLY A 91 -8.47 -5.26 3.95
CA GLY A 91 -9.33 -5.76 5.02
C GLY A 91 -9.15 -5.02 6.36
N LYS A 92 -9.34 -5.73 7.48
CA LYS A 92 -9.11 -5.22 8.85
C LYS A 92 -7.85 -5.80 9.51
N ALA A 93 -7.02 -6.53 8.77
CA ALA A 93 -5.85 -7.19 9.32
C ALA A 93 -4.80 -6.15 9.73
N THR A 94 -4.46 -6.11 11.02
CA THR A 94 -3.47 -5.15 11.57
C THR A 94 -2.08 -5.77 11.73
N THR A 95 -2.00 -7.10 11.70
CA THR A 95 -0.79 -7.91 11.86
C THR A 95 -0.80 -9.07 10.87
N PHE A 96 0.38 -9.58 10.52
CA PHE A 96 0.52 -10.83 9.79
C PHE A 96 0.53 -12.01 10.77
N THR A 97 -0.20 -13.08 10.49
CA THR A 97 -0.16 -14.35 11.22
C THR A 97 0.64 -15.35 10.41
N ILE A 98 1.46 -16.15 11.08
CA ILE A 98 2.32 -17.14 10.43
C ILE A 98 1.96 -18.51 10.99
N SER A 99 1.58 -19.43 10.11
CA SER A 99 1.24 -20.80 10.46
C SER A 99 2.16 -21.77 9.71
N VAL A 100 2.47 -22.88 10.35
CA VAL A 100 3.26 -23.96 9.75
C VAL A 100 2.32 -25.13 9.55
N THR A 101 2.23 -25.64 8.33
CA THR A 101 1.45 -26.86 8.06
C THR A 101 2.22 -28.09 8.52
N GLU A 102 1.53 -29.23 8.64
CA GLU A 102 2.15 -30.50 9.03
C GLU A 102 3.26 -30.95 8.07
N ASP A 103 3.26 -30.44 6.84
CA ASP A 103 4.27 -30.68 5.81
C ASP A 103 5.51 -29.78 5.94
N GLY A 104 5.54 -28.88 6.93
CA GLY A 104 6.64 -27.93 7.15
C GLY A 104 6.57 -26.67 6.27
N ASP A 105 5.47 -26.46 5.54
CA ASP A 105 5.28 -25.25 4.75
C ASP A 105 4.85 -24.06 5.62
N VAL A 106 5.52 -22.93 5.41
CA VAL A 106 5.21 -21.67 6.08
C VAL A 106 4.13 -20.91 5.30
N HIS A 107 2.99 -20.70 5.94
CA HIS A 107 1.87 -19.88 5.49
C HIS A 107 1.85 -18.54 6.22
N VAL A 108 1.61 -17.46 5.46
CA VAL A 108 1.51 -16.10 5.98
C VAL A 108 0.14 -15.56 5.60
N GLU A 109 -0.63 -15.14 6.60
CA GLU A 109 -1.94 -14.49 6.43
C GLU A 109 -1.91 -13.06 6.97
N PRO A 110 -2.51 -12.07 6.31
CA PRO A 110 -3.10 -12.14 4.97
C PRO A 110 -2.04 -12.44 3.89
N GLY A 111 -2.47 -13.19 2.87
CA GLY A 111 -1.60 -13.71 1.83
C GLY A 111 -1.25 -12.69 0.74
N LEU A 112 -0.75 -13.17 -0.40
CA LEU A 112 -0.50 -12.31 -1.55
C LEU A 112 -1.79 -11.62 -2.01
N VAL A 113 -1.68 -10.39 -2.49
CA VAL A 113 -2.80 -9.55 -2.90
C VAL A 113 -2.61 -9.00 -4.32
N LYS A 114 -3.74 -8.73 -4.97
CA LYS A 114 -3.81 -8.06 -6.27
C LYS A 114 -4.79 -6.90 -6.22
N VAL A 115 -4.59 -5.94 -7.12
CA VAL A 115 -5.54 -4.83 -7.29
C VAL A 115 -6.69 -5.31 -8.18
N SER A 116 -7.91 -5.28 -7.68
CA SER A 116 -9.14 -5.59 -8.42
C SER A 116 -10.21 -4.56 -8.10
N ASN A 117 -10.92 -4.07 -9.13
CA ASN A 117 -12.01 -3.08 -8.97
C ASN A 117 -11.67 -1.91 -8.03
N ASN A 118 -10.44 -1.39 -8.12
CA ASN A 118 -9.98 -0.26 -7.31
C ASN A 118 -9.92 -0.54 -5.80
N SER A 119 -9.73 -1.82 -5.42
CA SER A 119 -9.48 -2.31 -4.07
C SER A 119 -8.39 -3.37 -4.07
N LEU A 120 -7.80 -3.63 -2.90
CA LEU A 120 -6.94 -4.80 -2.69
C LEU A 120 -7.80 -6.02 -2.40
N VAL A 121 -7.50 -7.13 -3.07
CA VAL A 121 -8.13 -8.43 -2.84
C VAL A 121 -7.03 -9.48 -2.72
N GLU A 122 -7.24 -10.48 -1.87
CA GLU A 122 -6.30 -11.60 -1.75
C GLU A 122 -6.27 -12.38 -3.08
N GLU A 123 -5.06 -12.73 -3.52
CA GLU A 123 -4.83 -13.50 -4.73
C GLU A 123 -5.19 -14.98 -4.53
N ASN A 124 -5.12 -15.45 -3.27
CA ASN A 124 -5.55 -16.77 -2.85
C ASN A 124 -7.08 -16.79 -2.71
N GLY A 125 -7.78 -16.90 -3.84
CA GLY A 125 -9.22 -17.13 -3.85
C GLY A 125 -9.60 -18.46 -3.18
N LYS A 126 -10.36 -18.35 -2.09
CA LYS A 126 -11.67 -19.01 -2.02
C LYS A 126 -12.74 -17.94 -2.13
#